data_AF-A0A962V0D1-F1
#
_entry.id   AF-A0A962V0D1-F1
#
_cell.length_a   1.000
_cell.length_b   1.000
_cell.length_c   1.000
_cell.angle_alpha   90.00
_cell.angle_beta   90.00
_cell.angle_gamma   90.00
#
_symmetry.space_group_name_H-M   'P 1'
#
loop_
_entity.id
_entity.type
_entity.pdbx_description
1 polymer ?
#
loop_
_entity_poly.entity_id
_entity_poly.type
_entity_poly.pdbx_seq_one_letter_code
_entity_poly.pdbx_strand_id
1 'polypeptide(L)'
;MKSRKVLAQIQELLKKSPEKAKKKKLCQTIKALSKKQKELEKKLKRVEGARERERLKQKIEVMRMQRRKGVEFYRQIKSGES
;
A
#
# COMPACT_ATOMS: atom_id res chain seq x y z
N MET A 1 -11.75 11.66 -36.56
CA MET A 1 -11.63 12.09 -35.13
C MET A 1 -11.22 10.99 -34.14
N LYS A 2 -11.67 9.72 -34.30
CA LYS A 2 -11.40 8.65 -33.32
C LYS A 2 -9.90 8.31 -33.15
N SER A 3 -9.09 8.37 -34.22
CA SER A 3 -7.67 8.01 -34.19
C SER A 3 -6.79 8.99 -33.39
N ARG A 4 -7.11 10.29 -33.36
CA ARG A 4 -6.39 11.29 -32.54
C ARG A 4 -6.61 11.07 -31.04
N LYS A 5 -7.81 10.62 -30.63
CA LYS A 5 -8.10 10.29 -29.23
C LYS A 5 -7.31 9.07 -28.76
N VAL A 6 -7.21 8.04 -29.60
CA VAL A 6 -6.43 6.83 -29.29
C VAL A 6 -4.93 7.15 -29.19
N LEU A 7 -4.39 7.94 -30.12
CA LEU A 7 -3.00 8.41 -30.06
C LEU A 7 -2.71 9.26 -28.82
N ALA A 8 -3.62 10.16 -28.45
CA ALA A 8 -3.49 10.95 -27.22
C ALA A 8 -3.52 10.07 -25.96
N GLN A 9 -4.39 9.05 -25.92
CA GLN A 9 -4.43 8.08 -24.82
C GLN A 9 -3.15 7.24 -24.74
N ILE A 10 -2.61 6.80 -25.87
CA ILE A 10 -1.33 6.07 -25.93
C ILE A 10 -0.19 6.97 -25.46
N GLN A 11 -0.13 8.24 -25.91
CA GLN A 11 0.88 9.20 -25.44
C GLN A 11 0.73 9.52 -23.95
N GLU A 12 -0.49 9.60 -23.41
CA GLU A 12 -0.73 9.82 -21.99
C GLU A 12 -0.35 8.59 -21.16
N LEU A 13 -0.57 7.38 -21.68
CA LEU A 13 -0.11 6.12 -21.10
C LEU A 13 1.41 6.02 -21.13
N LEU A 14 2.07 6.43 -22.22
CA LEU A 14 3.53 6.50 -22.32
C LEU A 14 4.13 7.61 -21.41
N LYS A 15 3.42 8.73 -21.20
CA LYS A 15 3.82 9.80 -20.26
C LYS A 15 3.64 9.41 -18.79
N LYS A 16 2.69 8.52 -18.47
CA LYS A 16 2.61 7.90 -17.14
C LYS A 16 3.73 6.89 -17.03
N SER A 17 4.92 7.36 -16.65
CA SER A 17 6.03 6.45 -16.32
C SER A 17 5.48 5.31 -15.44
N PRO A 18 5.77 4.05 -15.77
CA PRO A 18 5.31 2.91 -14.98
C PRO A 18 5.67 3.06 -13.50
N GLU A 19 6.72 3.83 -13.19
CA GLU A 19 7.09 4.22 -11.83
C GLU A 19 6.06 5.09 -11.12
N LYS A 20 5.43 6.08 -11.78
CA LYS A 20 4.38 6.90 -11.15
C LYS A 20 3.16 6.05 -10.80
N ALA A 21 2.77 5.14 -11.68
CA ALA A 21 1.68 4.19 -11.42
C ALA A 21 2.03 3.22 -10.28
N LYS A 22 3.25 2.66 -10.29
CA LYS A 22 3.78 1.81 -9.22
C LYS A 22 3.84 2.55 -7.87
N LYS A 23 4.33 3.80 -7.84
CA LYS A 23 4.35 4.69 -6.65
C LYS A 23 2.95 4.94 -6.10
N LYS A 24 1.97 5.25 -6.97
CA LYS A 24 0.58 5.47 -6.56
C LYS A 24 -0.03 4.21 -5.96
N LYS A 25 0.17 3.06 -6.62
CA LYS A 25 -0.33 1.76 -6.14
C LYS A 25 0.31 1.38 -4.80
N LEU A 26 1.61 1.55 -4.66
CA LEU A 26 2.34 1.32 -3.40
C LEU A 26 1.79 2.20 -2.26
N CYS A 27 1.58 3.49 -2.52
CA CYS A 27 0.98 4.41 -1.54
C CYS A 27 -0.43 3.97 -1.13
N GLN A 28 -1.27 3.55 -2.07
CA GLN A 28 -2.61 3.02 -1.78
C GLN A 28 -2.53 1.74 -0.92
N THR A 29 -1.61 0.83 -1.24
CA THR A 29 -1.39 -0.40 -0.46
C THR A 29 -0.94 -0.10 0.97
N ILE A 30 0.01 0.83 1.16
CA ILE A 30 0.45 1.26 2.50
C ILE A 30 -0.70 1.86 3.30
N LYS A 31 -1.54 2.70 2.67
CA LYS A 31 -2.74 3.27 3.31
C LYS A 31 -3.74 2.19 3.70
N ALA A 32 -3.98 1.21 2.84
CA ALA A 32 -4.89 0.09 3.11
C ALA A 32 -4.37 -0.77 4.28
N LEU A 33 -3.07 -1.07 4.32
CA LEU A 33 -2.43 -1.77 5.43
C LEU A 33 -2.56 -0.98 6.73
N SER A 34 -2.34 0.35 6.70
CA SER A 34 -2.52 1.19 7.88
C SER A 34 -3.96 1.21 8.37
N LYS A 35 -4.96 1.22 7.48
CA LYS A 35 -6.37 1.16 7.85
C LYS A 35 -6.70 -0.18 8.52
N LYS A 36 -6.30 -1.29 7.89
CA LYS A 36 -6.50 -2.65 8.44
C LYS A 36 -5.81 -2.83 9.79
N GLN A 37 -4.60 -2.30 9.97
CA GLN A 37 -3.91 -2.33 11.25
C GLN A 37 -4.73 -1.62 12.35
N LYS A 38 -5.25 -0.41 12.06
CA LYS A 38 -6.09 0.33 13.01
C LYS A 38 -7.38 -0.41 13.36
N GLU A 39 -8.00 -1.09 12.40
CA GLU A 39 -9.19 -1.91 12.63
C GLU A 39 -8.87 -3.11 13.53
N LEU A 40 -7.75 -3.80 13.29
CA LEU A 40 -7.29 -4.90 14.15
C LEU A 40 -6.92 -4.42 15.56
N GLU A 41 -6.28 -3.25 15.70
CA GLU A 41 -5.99 -2.65 17.01
C GLU A 41 -7.27 -2.28 17.77
N LYS A 42 -8.31 -1.79 17.08
CA LYS A 42 -9.63 -1.58 17.67
C LYS A 42 -10.27 -2.90 18.09
N LYS A 43 -10.19 -3.95 17.26
CA LYS A 43 -10.72 -5.28 17.60
C LYS A 43 -9.99 -5.87 18.81
N LEU A 44 -8.67 -5.71 18.88
CA LEU A 44 -7.84 -6.18 19.99
C LEU A 44 -8.26 -5.57 21.33
N LYS A 45 -8.68 -4.30 21.35
CA LYS A 45 -9.18 -3.63 22.57
C LYS A 45 -10.50 -4.22 23.10
N ARG A 46 -11.27 -4.88 22.24
CA ARG A 46 -12.60 -5.43 22.56
C ARG A 46 -12.62 -6.94 22.76
N VAL A 47 -11.50 -7.61 22.46
CA VAL A 47 -11.41 -9.07 22.56
C VAL A 47 -11.00 -9.45 23.98
N GLU A 48 -11.77 -10.31 24.61
CA GLU A 48 -11.52 -10.78 25.98
C GLU A 48 -10.75 -12.11 26.01
N GLY A 49 -10.90 -12.94 24.96
CA GLY A 49 -10.24 -14.23 24.87
C GLY A 49 -8.73 -14.13 24.66
N ALA A 50 -7.94 -14.73 25.56
CA ALA A 50 -6.47 -14.68 25.51
C ALA A 50 -5.89 -15.22 24.18
N ARG A 51 -6.43 -16.35 23.68
CA ARG A 51 -6.00 -16.95 22.40
C ARG A 51 -6.33 -16.06 21.20
N GLU A 52 -7.52 -15.45 21.16
CA GLU A 52 -7.88 -14.55 20.06
C GLU A 52 -7.09 -13.24 20.13
N ARG A 53 -6.80 -12.76 21.34
CA ARG A 53 -5.93 -11.61 21.58
C ARG A 53 -4.52 -11.83 21.05
N GLU A 54 -3.96 -13.01 21.29
CA GLU A 54 -2.63 -13.37 20.79
C GLU A 54 -2.60 -13.47 19.27
N ARG A 55 -3.58 -14.13 18.66
CA ARG A 55 -3.72 -14.17 17.19
C ARG A 55 -3.83 -12.77 16.58
N LEU A 56 -4.60 -11.87 17.20
CA LEU A 56 -4.72 -10.48 16.74
C LEU A 56 -3.40 -9.71 16.87
N LYS A 57 -2.64 -9.90 17.97
CA LYS A 57 -1.31 -9.30 18.15
C LYS A 57 -0.35 -9.73 17.04
N GLN A 58 -0.24 -11.03 16.78
CA GLN A 58 0.61 -11.57 15.70
C GLN A 58 0.23 -10.96 14.34
N LYS A 59 -1.08 -10.88 14.05
CA LYS A 59 -1.56 -10.30 12.79
C LYS A 59 -1.24 -8.81 12.66
N ILE A 60 -1.36 -8.04 13.75
CA ILE A 60 -0.96 -6.63 13.80
C ILE A 60 0.53 -6.49 13.55
N GLU A 61 1.36 -7.37 14.13
CA GLU A 61 2.81 -7.35 13.97
C GLU A 61 3.24 -7.59 12.53
N VAL A 62 2.67 -8.61 11.88
CA VAL A 62 2.89 -8.88 10.45
C VAL A 62 2.53 -7.65 9.60
N MET A 63 1.40 -6.99 9.88
CA MET A 63 1.01 -5.78 9.17
C MET A 63 1.98 -4.62 9.40
N ARG A 64 2.52 -4.46 10.62
CA ARG A 64 3.54 -3.45 10.93
C ARG A 64 4.82 -3.70 10.13
N MET A 65 5.28 -4.94 10.07
CA MET A 65 6.45 -5.32 9.26
C MET A 65 6.24 -5.04 7.78
N GLN A 66 5.11 -5.47 7.21
CA GLN A 66 4.77 -5.23 5.80
C GLN A 66 4.69 -3.73 5.49
N ARG A 67 4.12 -2.93 6.39
CA ARG A 67 4.05 -1.48 6.24
C ARG A 67 5.44 -0.83 6.25
N ARG A 68 6.34 -1.25 7.15
CA ARG A 68 7.72 -0.75 7.19
C ARG A 68 8.44 -1.03 5.87
N LYS A 69 8.42 -2.28 5.40
CA LYS A 69 8.99 -2.67 4.11
C LYS A 69 8.40 -1.86 2.95
N GLY A 70 7.09 -1.67 2.93
CA GLY A 70 6.42 -0.86 1.90
C GLY A 70 6.87 0.62 1.91
N VAL A 71 7.06 1.21 3.09
CA VAL A 71 7.55 2.59 3.24
C VAL A 71 9.01 2.71 2.83
N GLU A 72 9.86 1.75 3.20
CA GLU A 72 11.27 1.69 2.81
C GLU A 72 11.40 1.61 1.28
N PHE A 73 10.67 0.68 0.66
CA PHE A 73 10.62 0.55 -0.79
C PHE A 73 10.11 1.84 -1.46
N TYR A 74 9.09 2.50 -0.88
CA TYR A 74 8.62 3.79 -1.39
C TYR A 74 9.70 4.87 -1.32
N ARG A 75 10.50 4.89 -0.23
CA ARG A 75 11.62 5.83 -0.07
C ARG A 75 12.70 5.57 -1.13
N GLN A 76 13.10 4.33 -1.36
CA GLN A 76 14.07 3.95 -2.39
C GLN A 76 13.64 4.45 -3.78
N ILE A 77 12.41 4.15 -4.21
CA ILE A 77 11.90 4.62 -5.51
C ILE A 77 11.75 6.16 -5.55
N LYS A 78 11.55 6.83 -4.41
CA LYS A 78 11.49 8.30 -4.35
C LYS A 78 12.89 8.92 -4.46
N SER A 79 13.88 8.35 -3.81
CA SER A 79 15.28 8.82 -3.81
C SER A 79 16.00 8.53 -5.13
N GLY A 80 15.47 7.65 -5.98
CA GLY A 80 16.15 7.24 -7.22
C GLY A 80 17.30 6.26 -6.98
N GLU A 81 17.43 5.75 -5.75
CA GLU A 81 18.29 4.62 -5.42
C GLU A 81 17.57 3.37 -5.91
N SER A 82 17.87 2.96 -7.14
CA SER A 82 17.35 1.74 -7.75
C SER A 82 18.45 1.01 -8.49
#